data_AF-A0A2M8L0G9-F1
#
_entry.id   AF-A0A2M8L0G9-F1
#
_cell.length_a   1.000
_cell.length_b   1.000
_cell.length_c   1.000
_cell.angle_alpha   90.00
_cell.angle_beta   90.00
_cell.angle_gamma   90.00
#
_symmetry.space_group_name_H-M   'P 1'
#
loop_
_entity.id
_entity.type
_entity.pdbx_description
1 polymer ?
#
loop_
_entity_poly.entity_id
_entity_poly.type
_entity_poly.pdbx_seq_one_letter_code
_entity_poly.pdbx_strand_id
1 'polypeptide(L)'
;MVIRESDVFGFQGQGTQEVGMGAELLEEHPEARDVFDEADEETLRLTGRRISEICRDGPKELLDRHSQLAIFVLSAAAVAVLYKKGRLPKAVTGHSMGEYSALFAAGAFGLRKGIEIIHERQNAMDQANAQINGGGAMIVINGLTEQERQALAKEFDVDVAVINTDDQGVLSGPKDRIDGVGQLLEDRAGVKGRVLDIGGAAHSRWNALAGRIMEGVLKDIEI
;
A
#
# COMPACT_ATOMS: atom_id res chain seq x y z
N MET A 1 16.80 -1.99 36.03
CA MET A 1 16.63 -1.78 34.58
C MET A 1 15.14 -1.59 34.33
N VAL A 2 14.68 -0.34 34.15
CA VAL A 2 13.28 -0.06 33.84
C VAL A 2 13.13 -0.19 32.34
N ILE A 3 12.62 -1.33 31.87
CA ILE A 3 12.14 -1.43 30.48
C ILE A 3 10.87 -0.58 30.44
N ARG A 4 10.98 0.63 29.91
CA ARG A 4 9.78 1.41 29.56
C ARG A 4 9.21 0.81 28.29
N GLU A 5 7.94 0.44 28.33
CA GLU A 5 7.17 0.15 27.12
C GLU A 5 7.36 1.29 26.12
N SER A 6 7.56 0.93 24.86
CA SER A 6 7.71 1.90 23.79
C SER A 6 6.98 1.41 22.57
N ASP A 7 6.21 2.32 21.99
CA ASP A 7 5.36 2.03 20.86
C ASP A 7 6.20 1.79 19.60
N VAL A 8 5.76 0.83 18.79
CA VAL A 8 6.16 0.65 17.40
C VAL A 8 4.93 0.98 16.56
N PHE A 9 5.06 1.88 15.60
CA PHE A 9 3.96 2.20 14.69
C PHE A 9 4.05 1.32 13.44
N GLY A 10 3.00 0.56 13.17
CA GLY A 10 2.87 -0.30 12.00
C GLY A 10 1.86 0.28 11.00
N PHE A 11 2.28 0.42 9.75
CA PHE A 11 1.48 1.02 8.68
C PHE A 11 1.10 -0.03 7.63
N GLN A 12 -0.19 -0.12 7.33
CA GLN A 12 -0.74 -1.09 6.40
C GLN A 12 -0.53 -0.66 4.94
N GLY A 13 -0.49 -1.64 4.05
CA GLY A 13 -0.45 -1.43 2.60
C GLY A 13 -1.83 -1.21 1.97
N GLN A 14 -1.85 -1.18 0.64
CA GLN A 14 -3.09 -1.09 -0.14
C GLN A 14 -4.01 -2.30 0.10
N GLY A 15 -5.32 -2.09 0.09
CA GLY A 15 -6.35 -3.11 0.32
C GLY A 15 -7.11 -2.95 1.65
N THR A 16 -6.75 -1.97 2.47
CA THR A 16 -7.42 -1.66 3.75
C THR A 16 -8.35 -0.43 3.67
N GLN A 17 -8.48 0.18 2.50
CA GLN A 17 -9.34 1.34 2.29
C GLN A 17 -10.81 0.94 2.35
N GLU A 18 -11.62 1.76 3.03
CA GLU A 18 -13.07 1.58 3.15
C GLU A 18 -13.77 2.94 3.03
N VAL A 19 -14.95 2.97 2.42
CA VAL A 19 -15.74 4.20 2.34
C VAL A 19 -16.17 4.60 3.76
N GLY A 20 -16.01 5.88 4.09
CA GLY A 20 -16.17 6.42 5.44
C GLY A 20 -14.87 6.42 6.27
N MET A 21 -13.74 5.95 5.73
CA MET A 21 -12.48 5.94 6.47
C MET A 21 -12.07 7.34 6.93
N GLY A 22 -11.63 7.46 8.18
CA GLY A 22 -11.17 8.72 8.78
C GLY A 22 -12.27 9.63 9.32
N ALA A 23 -13.57 9.31 9.14
CA ALA A 23 -14.68 10.16 9.61
C ALA A 23 -14.61 10.44 11.12
N GLU A 24 -14.54 9.39 11.95
CA GLU A 24 -14.42 9.53 13.42
C GLU A 24 -13.18 10.34 13.82
N LEU A 25 -12.04 10.08 13.15
CA LEU A 25 -10.80 10.79 13.42
C LEU A 25 -10.93 12.30 13.13
N LEU A 26 -11.60 12.66 12.03
CA LEU A 26 -11.87 14.04 11.65
C LEU A 26 -12.89 14.73 12.55
N GLU A 27 -13.84 13.99 13.11
CA GLU A 27 -14.82 14.52 14.06
C GLU A 27 -14.16 14.83 15.41
N GLU A 28 -13.35 13.92 15.93
CA GLU A 28 -12.81 13.99 17.29
C GLU A 28 -11.54 14.84 17.43
N HIS A 29 -10.75 14.98 16.36
CA HIS A 29 -9.39 15.50 16.47
C HIS A 29 -9.09 16.66 15.49
N PRO A 30 -8.85 17.89 16.00
CA PRO A 30 -8.42 19.02 15.17
C PRO A 30 -7.16 18.74 14.34
N GLU A 31 -6.20 18.00 14.89
CA GLU A 31 -4.94 17.69 14.20
C GLU A 31 -5.15 16.80 12.98
N ALA A 32 -6.17 15.94 12.99
CA ALA A 32 -6.55 15.17 11.83
C ALA A 32 -7.20 16.06 10.75
N ARG A 33 -8.01 17.04 11.16
CA ARG A 33 -8.63 18.02 10.24
C ARG A 33 -7.56 18.86 9.54
N ASP A 34 -6.59 19.38 10.28
CA ASP A 34 -5.49 20.17 9.72
C ASP A 34 -4.72 19.38 8.63
N VAL A 35 -4.46 18.09 8.88
CA VAL A 35 -3.81 17.20 7.90
C VAL A 35 -4.68 16.98 6.66
N PHE A 36 -5.97 16.73 6.83
CA PHE A 36 -6.86 16.51 5.68
C PHE A 36 -7.10 17.80 4.88
N ASP A 37 -7.13 18.97 5.52
CA ASP A 37 -7.25 20.26 4.84
C ASP A 37 -6.02 20.53 3.96
N GLU A 38 -4.80 20.34 4.48
CA GLU A 38 -3.56 20.45 3.69
C GLU A 38 -3.52 19.38 2.57
N ALA A 39 -3.95 18.15 2.88
CA ALA A 39 -3.99 17.08 1.91
C ALA A 39 -5.00 17.35 0.77
N ASP A 40 -6.16 17.91 1.08
CA ASP A 40 -7.19 18.24 0.11
C ASP A 40 -6.73 19.29 -0.89
N GLU A 41 -5.99 20.31 -0.43
CA GLU A 41 -5.41 21.31 -1.34
C GLU A 41 -4.45 20.67 -2.35
N GLU A 42 -3.56 19.78 -1.86
CA GLU A 42 -2.56 19.15 -2.69
C GLU A 42 -3.15 18.06 -3.60
N THR A 43 -4.09 17.24 -3.11
CA THR A 43 -4.75 16.23 -3.94
C THR A 43 -5.67 16.87 -4.96
N LEU A 44 -6.33 17.99 -4.65
CA LEU A 44 -7.11 18.75 -5.62
C LEU A 44 -6.22 19.24 -6.75
N ARG A 45 -5.02 19.73 -6.44
CA ARG A 45 -4.02 20.16 -7.42
C ARG A 45 -3.55 19.03 -8.33
N LEU A 46 -3.27 17.86 -7.76
CA LEU A 46 -2.69 16.71 -8.48
C LEU A 46 -3.73 15.88 -9.24
N THR A 47 -4.91 15.69 -8.65
CA THR A 47 -5.92 14.72 -9.12
C THR A 47 -7.23 15.38 -9.58
N GLY A 48 -7.40 16.68 -9.30
CA GLY A 48 -8.67 17.38 -9.50
C GLY A 48 -9.74 17.02 -8.47
N ARG A 49 -9.39 16.32 -7.39
CA ARG A 49 -10.32 15.86 -6.34
C ARG A 49 -9.72 16.01 -4.95
N ARG A 50 -10.60 16.29 -3.99
CA ARG A 50 -10.28 16.30 -2.55
C ARG A 50 -10.30 14.88 -2.02
N ILE A 51 -9.27 14.51 -1.27
CA ILE A 51 -9.15 13.15 -0.73
C ILE A 51 -10.16 12.92 0.39
N SER A 52 -10.52 13.94 1.16
CA SER A 52 -11.55 13.86 2.19
C SER A 52 -12.91 13.45 1.61
N GLU A 53 -13.29 14.02 0.46
CA GLU A 53 -14.54 13.69 -0.24
C GLU A 53 -14.53 12.25 -0.76
N ILE A 54 -13.39 11.79 -1.29
CA ILE A 54 -13.23 10.41 -1.76
C ILE A 54 -13.32 9.43 -0.59
N CYS A 55 -12.64 9.70 0.52
CA CYS A 55 -12.65 8.85 1.71
C CYS A 55 -14.04 8.77 2.35
N ARG A 56 -14.75 9.90 2.45
CA ARG A 56 -16.03 9.96 3.18
C ARG A 56 -17.21 9.44 2.36
N ASP A 57 -17.39 9.95 1.15
CA ASP A 57 -18.62 9.79 0.35
C ASP A 57 -18.36 9.25 -1.06
N GLY A 58 -17.10 8.96 -1.41
CA GLY A 58 -16.72 8.49 -2.74
C GLY A 58 -17.32 7.11 -3.06
N PRO A 59 -17.69 6.85 -4.32
CA PRO A 59 -17.95 5.48 -4.77
C PRO A 59 -16.73 4.59 -4.48
N LYS A 60 -16.95 3.32 -4.10
CA LYS A 60 -15.89 2.38 -3.75
C LYS A 60 -14.83 2.27 -4.84
N GLU A 61 -15.23 2.29 -6.12
CA GLU A 61 -14.33 2.21 -7.27
C GLU A 61 -13.47 3.47 -7.44
N LEU A 62 -13.95 4.63 -6.97
CA LEU A 62 -13.16 5.84 -6.94
C LEU A 62 -12.14 5.80 -5.80
N LEU A 63 -12.55 5.31 -4.62
CA LEU A 63 -11.66 5.11 -3.48
C LEU A 63 -10.56 4.09 -3.81
N ASP A 64 -10.90 2.97 -4.46
CA ASP A 64 -9.92 1.95 -4.85
C ASP A 64 -8.85 2.52 -5.78
N ARG A 65 -9.26 3.39 -6.72
CA ARG A 65 -8.35 4.13 -7.60
C ARG A 65 -7.51 5.20 -6.90
N HIS A 66 -7.85 5.63 -5.69
CA HIS A 66 -7.07 6.59 -4.91
C HIS A 66 -6.59 5.99 -3.58
N SER A 67 -6.60 4.66 -3.47
CA SER A 67 -6.43 3.94 -2.21
C SER A 67 -5.09 4.24 -1.56
N GLN A 68 -4.02 4.40 -2.34
CA GLN A 68 -2.70 4.73 -1.78
C GLN A 68 -2.67 6.11 -1.14
N LEU A 69 -3.25 7.12 -1.80
CA LEU A 69 -3.39 8.47 -1.25
C LEU A 69 -4.28 8.48 -0.01
N ALA A 70 -5.43 7.79 -0.07
CA ALA A 70 -6.38 7.71 1.04
C ALA A 70 -5.73 7.09 2.30
N ILE A 71 -5.02 5.97 2.13
CA ILE A 71 -4.33 5.28 3.22
C ILE A 71 -3.16 6.12 3.77
N PHE A 72 -2.38 6.78 2.90
CA PHE A 72 -1.28 7.65 3.32
C PHE A 72 -1.79 8.84 4.14
N VAL A 73 -2.81 9.55 3.66
CA VAL A 73 -3.37 10.73 4.35
C VAL A 73 -4.02 10.34 5.67
N LEU A 74 -4.77 9.23 5.72
CA LEU A 74 -5.31 8.72 6.98
C LEU A 74 -4.19 8.35 7.97
N SER A 75 -3.12 7.71 7.49
CA SER A 75 -1.97 7.36 8.31
C SER A 75 -1.28 8.61 8.87
N ALA A 76 -1.11 9.64 8.04
CA ALA A 76 -0.54 10.91 8.45
C ALA A 76 -1.41 11.62 9.51
N ALA A 77 -2.73 11.61 9.34
CA ALA A 77 -3.66 12.16 10.31
C ALA A 77 -3.59 11.41 11.65
N ALA A 78 -3.53 10.08 11.63
CA ALA A 78 -3.37 9.27 12.83
C ALA A 78 -2.04 9.56 13.55
N VAL A 79 -0.94 9.73 12.80
CA VAL A 79 0.37 10.13 13.34
C VAL A 79 0.29 11.49 14.02
N ALA A 80 -0.34 12.49 13.39
CA ALA A 80 -0.49 13.83 13.97
C ALA A 80 -1.24 13.79 15.32
N VAL A 81 -2.32 13.01 15.38
CA VAL A 81 -3.09 12.80 16.63
C VAL A 81 -2.24 12.13 17.71
N LEU A 82 -1.47 11.09 17.37
CA LEU A 82 -0.61 10.38 18.31
C LEU A 82 0.51 11.28 18.83
N TYR A 83 1.14 12.07 17.94
CA TYR A 83 2.21 13.00 18.31
C TYR A 83 1.71 14.10 19.21
N LYS A 84 0.51 14.63 18.95
CA LYS A 84 -0.16 15.59 19.84
C LYS A 84 -0.39 15.03 21.24
N LYS A 85 -0.75 13.75 21.33
CA LYS A 85 -0.93 13.03 22.61
C LYS A 85 0.40 12.65 23.27
N GLY A 86 1.55 13.07 22.72
CA GLY A 86 2.88 12.78 23.26
C GLY A 86 3.36 11.34 23.01
N ARG A 87 2.69 10.59 22.12
CA ARG A 87 3.06 9.22 21.76
C ARG A 87 4.00 9.25 20.56
N LEU A 88 5.29 9.15 20.85
CA LEU A 88 6.33 9.05 19.83
C LEU A 88 6.81 7.60 19.71
N PRO A 89 6.85 7.01 18.50
CA PRO A 89 7.32 5.65 18.31
C PRO A 89 8.84 5.59 18.51
N LYS A 90 9.34 4.46 19.02
CA LYS A 90 10.78 4.16 18.97
C LYS A 90 11.21 3.51 17.66
N ALA A 91 10.25 2.94 16.93
CA ALA A 91 10.46 2.38 15.61
C ALA A 91 9.17 2.46 14.80
N VAL A 92 9.32 2.48 13.48
CA VAL A 92 8.22 2.44 12.52
C VAL A 92 8.44 1.28 11.57
N THR A 93 7.36 0.70 11.07
CA THR A 93 7.40 -0.34 10.04
C THR A 93 6.21 -0.17 9.10
N GLY A 94 6.40 -0.44 7.82
CA GLY A 94 5.34 -0.37 6.83
C GLY A 94 5.30 -1.62 5.97
N HIS A 95 4.09 -2.07 5.64
CA HIS A 95 3.91 -3.17 4.69
C HIS A 95 3.71 -2.61 3.29
N SER A 96 4.61 -2.92 2.35
CA SER A 96 4.50 -2.47 0.96
C SER A 96 4.39 -0.94 0.89
N MET A 97 3.34 -0.39 0.27
CA MET A 97 3.09 1.07 0.23
C MET A 97 2.99 1.72 1.62
N GLY A 98 2.65 0.96 2.67
CA GLY A 98 2.70 1.45 4.06
C GLY A 98 4.06 1.96 4.49
N GLU A 99 5.16 1.55 3.84
CA GLU A 99 6.51 2.03 4.11
C GLU A 99 6.65 3.55 3.89
N TYR A 100 5.93 4.14 2.94
CA TYR A 100 5.91 5.60 2.77
C TYR A 100 5.26 6.31 3.95
N SER A 101 4.22 5.72 4.55
CA SER A 101 3.61 6.26 5.78
C SER A 101 4.56 6.11 6.98
N ALA A 102 5.33 5.02 7.04
CA ALA A 102 6.37 4.83 8.04
C ALA A 102 7.49 5.86 7.89
N LEU A 103 7.98 6.10 6.68
CA LEU A 103 8.99 7.12 6.38
C LEU A 103 8.51 8.54 6.72
N PHE A 104 7.26 8.86 6.40
CA PHE A 104 6.62 10.11 6.83
C PHE A 104 6.61 10.23 8.36
N ALA A 105 6.18 9.18 9.07
CA ALA A 105 6.17 9.17 10.53
C ALA A 105 7.58 9.33 11.13
N ALA A 106 8.60 8.75 10.48
CA ALA A 106 10.00 8.91 10.87
C ALA A 106 10.58 10.31 10.56
N GLY A 107 9.86 11.15 9.83
CA GLY A 107 10.28 12.51 9.48
C GLY A 107 11.14 12.61 8.22
N ALA A 108 11.19 11.58 7.37
CA ALA A 108 11.96 11.59 6.13
C ALA A 108 11.46 12.64 5.11
N PHE A 109 10.16 12.95 5.13
CA PHE A 109 9.56 14.00 4.31
C PHE A 109 8.27 14.52 4.94
N GLY A 110 7.87 15.74 4.57
CA GLY A 110 6.60 16.34 4.98
C GLY A 110 5.38 15.84 4.20
N LEU A 111 4.18 16.19 4.65
CA LEU A 111 2.91 15.70 4.13
C LEU A 111 2.77 15.94 2.63
N ARG A 112 2.91 17.19 2.19
CA ARG A 112 2.83 17.58 0.77
C ARG A 112 3.74 16.74 -0.14
N LYS A 113 5.01 16.58 0.25
CA LYS A 113 5.98 15.79 -0.51
C LYS A 113 5.59 14.31 -0.53
N GLY A 114 5.11 13.77 0.59
CA GLY A 114 4.57 12.41 0.66
C GLY A 114 3.41 12.18 -0.29
N ILE A 115 2.47 13.12 -0.37
CA ILE A 115 1.34 13.08 -1.31
C ILE A 115 1.83 13.05 -2.76
N GLU A 116 2.79 13.91 -3.12
CA GLU A 116 3.40 13.93 -4.46
C GLU A 116 4.05 12.57 -4.79
N ILE A 117 4.84 12.02 -3.87
CA ILE A 117 5.51 10.72 -4.06
C ILE A 117 4.50 9.60 -4.29
N ILE A 118 3.45 9.53 -3.46
CA ILE A 118 2.42 8.50 -3.57
C ILE A 118 1.63 8.65 -4.87
N HIS A 119 1.32 9.88 -5.27
CA HIS A 119 0.66 10.15 -6.55
C HIS A 119 1.50 9.65 -7.73
N GLU A 120 2.78 9.99 -7.77
CA GLU A 120 3.70 9.53 -8.81
C GLU A 120 3.88 8.01 -8.79
N ARG A 121 3.96 7.41 -7.60
CA ARG A 121 4.03 5.95 -7.45
C ARG A 121 2.81 5.27 -8.06
N GLN A 122 1.63 5.80 -7.79
CA GLN A 122 0.40 5.23 -8.33
C GLN A 122 0.38 5.31 -9.87
N ASN A 123 0.73 6.47 -10.44
CA ASN A 123 0.84 6.66 -11.89
C ASN A 123 1.90 5.72 -12.51
N ALA A 124 3.03 5.55 -11.84
CA ALA A 124 4.11 4.67 -12.28
C ALA A 124 3.69 3.19 -12.28
N MET A 125 2.96 2.77 -11.26
CA MET A 125 2.40 1.41 -11.17
C MET A 125 1.32 1.16 -12.24
N ASP A 126 0.44 2.13 -12.48
CA ASP A 126 -0.58 2.04 -13.54
C ASP A 126 0.07 1.91 -14.92
N GLN A 127 1.12 2.70 -15.19
CA GLN A 127 1.90 2.60 -16.43
C GLN A 127 2.58 1.24 -16.58
N ALA A 128 3.20 0.72 -15.51
CA ALA A 128 3.82 -0.60 -15.53
C ALA A 128 2.78 -1.71 -15.77
N ASN A 129 1.63 -1.63 -15.11
CA ASN A 129 0.54 -2.56 -15.29
C ASN A 129 0.00 -2.56 -16.73
N ALA A 130 -0.08 -1.38 -17.37
CA ALA A 130 -0.49 -1.26 -18.77
C ALA A 130 0.48 -1.93 -19.76
N GLN A 131 1.72 -2.23 -19.37
CA GLN A 131 2.67 -3.00 -20.19
C GLN A 131 2.42 -4.52 -20.14
N ILE A 132 1.60 -4.98 -19.21
CA ILE A 132 1.29 -6.40 -19.04
C ILE A 132 0.07 -6.71 -19.89
N ASN A 133 0.22 -7.58 -20.90
CA ASN A 133 -0.91 -8.01 -21.72
C ASN A 133 -1.98 -8.70 -20.84
N GLY A 134 -3.21 -8.20 -20.86
CA GLY A 134 -4.29 -8.66 -19.98
C GLY A 134 -4.22 -8.16 -18.53
N GLY A 135 -3.22 -7.34 -18.19
CA GLY A 135 -2.99 -6.78 -16.86
C GLY A 135 -2.25 -7.72 -15.91
N GLY A 136 -1.74 -7.15 -14.82
CA GLY A 136 -1.14 -7.87 -13.70
C GLY A 136 -2.16 -8.21 -12.62
N ALA A 137 -1.88 -9.27 -11.88
CA ALA A 137 -2.64 -9.68 -10.71
C ALA A 137 -1.72 -10.16 -9.59
N MET A 138 -2.30 -10.33 -8.41
CA MET A 138 -1.63 -10.88 -7.23
C MET A 138 -2.54 -11.93 -6.57
N ILE A 139 -1.96 -13.01 -6.06
CA ILE A 139 -2.69 -14.05 -5.31
C ILE A 139 -2.04 -14.25 -3.94
N VAL A 140 -2.82 -14.11 -2.87
CA VAL A 140 -2.39 -14.52 -1.54
C VAL A 140 -2.62 -16.01 -1.37
N ILE A 141 -1.62 -16.71 -0.84
CA ILE A 141 -1.62 -18.14 -0.62
C ILE A 141 -1.36 -18.41 0.86
N ASN A 142 -2.23 -19.19 1.49
CA ASN A 142 -2.08 -19.71 2.85
C ASN A 142 -1.89 -21.23 2.79
N GLY A 143 -0.99 -21.77 3.63
CA GLY A 143 -0.75 -23.20 3.78
C GLY A 143 0.36 -23.77 2.89
N LEU A 144 1.20 -22.92 2.30
CA LEU A 144 2.42 -23.35 1.59
C LEU A 144 3.64 -22.74 2.27
N THR A 145 4.75 -23.46 2.33
CA THR A 145 6.04 -22.90 2.74
C THR A 145 6.59 -21.93 1.69
N GLU A 146 7.59 -21.12 2.05
CA GLU A 146 8.29 -20.26 1.09
C GLU A 146 8.88 -21.05 -0.08
N GLN A 147 9.48 -22.22 0.18
CA GLN A 147 10.09 -23.06 -0.85
C GLN A 147 9.07 -23.58 -1.86
N GLU A 148 7.88 -23.96 -1.39
CA GLU A 148 6.78 -24.36 -2.27
C GLU A 148 6.24 -23.19 -3.08
N ARG A 149 6.13 -21.99 -2.48
CA ARG A 149 5.76 -20.77 -3.22
C ARG A 149 6.80 -20.42 -4.29
N GLN A 150 8.09 -20.58 -4.00
CA GLN A 150 9.17 -20.36 -4.98
C GLN A 150 9.09 -21.38 -6.14
N ALA A 151 8.76 -22.64 -5.84
CA ALA A 151 8.56 -23.67 -6.87
C ALA A 151 7.38 -23.31 -7.78
N LEU A 152 6.24 -22.90 -7.21
CA LEU A 152 5.08 -22.42 -7.97
C LEU A 152 5.41 -21.17 -8.80
N ALA A 153 6.12 -20.20 -8.22
CA ALA A 153 6.53 -18.98 -8.91
C ALA A 153 7.35 -19.31 -10.16
N LYS A 154 8.28 -20.26 -10.06
CA LYS A 154 9.07 -20.75 -11.18
C LYS A 154 8.22 -21.49 -12.23
N GLU A 155 7.31 -22.35 -11.78
CA GLU A 155 6.45 -23.15 -12.67
C GLU A 155 5.55 -22.28 -13.54
N PHE A 156 4.94 -21.24 -12.95
CA PHE A 156 4.02 -20.34 -13.65
C PHE A 156 4.70 -19.10 -14.24
N ASP A 157 6.03 -18.95 -14.12
CA ASP A 157 6.79 -17.76 -14.47
C ASP A 157 6.14 -16.48 -13.91
N VAL A 158 6.02 -16.44 -12.59
CA VAL A 158 5.60 -15.29 -11.77
C VAL A 158 6.64 -15.06 -10.65
N ASP A 159 6.50 -14.01 -9.85
CA ASP A 159 7.43 -13.72 -8.75
C ASP A 159 6.77 -13.91 -7.38
N VAL A 160 7.58 -14.27 -6.37
CA VAL A 160 7.18 -14.18 -4.96
C VAL A 160 7.22 -12.72 -4.54
N ALA A 161 6.06 -12.12 -4.36
CA ALA A 161 5.86 -10.69 -4.12
C ALA A 161 6.04 -10.31 -2.65
N VAL A 162 5.50 -11.13 -1.75
CA VAL A 162 5.47 -10.86 -0.31
C VAL A 162 5.58 -12.16 0.48
N ILE A 163 6.37 -12.15 1.55
CA ILE A 163 6.41 -13.20 2.56
C ILE A 163 5.84 -12.60 3.84
N ASN A 164 4.62 -13.01 4.22
CA ASN A 164 3.94 -12.49 5.41
C ASN A 164 4.26 -13.33 6.65
N THR A 165 4.22 -14.66 6.49
CA THR A 165 4.55 -15.66 7.52
C THR A 165 5.22 -16.86 6.86
N ASP A 166 5.64 -17.84 7.67
CA ASP A 166 6.22 -19.10 7.19
C ASP A 166 5.31 -19.79 6.15
N ASP A 167 4.00 -19.76 6.38
CA ASP A 167 2.97 -20.45 5.59
C ASP A 167 2.07 -19.52 4.76
N GLN A 168 2.27 -18.19 4.82
CA GLN A 168 1.53 -17.20 4.04
C GLN A 168 2.45 -16.31 3.19
N GLY A 169 2.14 -16.21 1.90
CA GLY A 169 2.81 -15.27 1.00
C GLY A 169 1.94 -14.87 -0.18
N VAL A 170 2.48 -14.00 -1.01
CA VAL A 170 1.79 -13.48 -2.20
C VAL A 170 2.65 -13.77 -3.43
N LEU A 171 2.04 -14.27 -4.50
CA LEU A 171 2.65 -14.31 -5.83
C LEU A 171 2.07 -13.18 -6.69
N SER A 172 2.87 -12.61 -7.58
CA SER A 172 2.43 -11.57 -8.52
C SER A 172 3.04 -11.72 -9.90
N GLY A 173 2.26 -11.33 -10.91
CA GLY A 173 2.65 -11.46 -12.31
C GLY A 173 1.48 -11.23 -13.27
N PRO A 174 1.62 -11.62 -14.55
CA PRO A 174 0.54 -11.58 -15.53
C PRO A 174 -0.71 -12.29 -15.05
N LYS A 175 -1.88 -11.69 -15.31
CA LYS A 175 -3.15 -12.15 -14.76
C LYS A 175 -3.48 -13.60 -15.15
N ASP A 176 -3.26 -13.98 -16.39
CA ASP A 176 -3.49 -15.33 -16.90
C ASP A 176 -2.67 -16.38 -16.12
N ARG A 177 -1.43 -16.05 -15.76
CA ARG A 177 -0.54 -16.94 -15.00
C ARG A 177 -0.97 -17.06 -13.55
N ILE A 178 -1.38 -15.95 -12.93
CA ILE A 178 -1.92 -15.91 -11.57
C ILE A 178 -3.25 -16.68 -11.48
N ASP A 179 -4.10 -16.55 -12.49
CA ASP A 179 -5.34 -17.33 -12.58
C ASP A 179 -5.03 -18.84 -12.68
N GLY A 180 -3.99 -19.21 -13.44
CA GLY A 180 -3.49 -20.59 -13.49
C GLY A 180 -2.98 -21.13 -12.15
N VAL A 181 -2.26 -20.31 -11.37
CA VAL A 181 -1.89 -20.65 -9.99
C VAL A 181 -3.15 -20.89 -9.16
N GLY A 182 -4.14 -19.99 -9.25
CA GLY A 182 -5.41 -20.12 -8.55
C GLY A 182 -6.10 -21.45 -8.81
N GLN A 183 -6.23 -21.83 -10.09
CA GLN A 183 -6.84 -23.09 -10.51
C GLN A 183 -6.10 -24.32 -9.96
N LEU A 184 -4.77 -24.31 -9.96
CA LEU A 184 -3.97 -25.40 -9.39
C LEU A 184 -4.22 -25.57 -7.88
N LEU A 185 -4.48 -24.47 -7.16
CA LEU A 185 -4.69 -24.49 -5.72
C LEU A 185 -6.09 -24.96 -5.30
N GLU A 186 -7.10 -24.91 -6.18
CA GLU A 186 -8.48 -25.30 -5.85
C GLU A 186 -8.57 -26.75 -5.36
N ASP A 187 -7.78 -27.65 -5.94
CA ASP A 187 -7.77 -29.08 -5.61
C ASP A 187 -6.77 -29.45 -4.50
N ARG A 188 -5.98 -28.48 -4.01
CA ARG A 188 -4.89 -28.75 -3.07
C ARG A 188 -5.39 -28.69 -1.62
N ALA A 189 -5.60 -29.86 -1.02
CA ALA A 189 -6.01 -29.99 0.37
C ALA A 189 -5.09 -29.21 1.33
N GLY A 190 -5.69 -28.37 2.18
CA GLY A 190 -4.96 -27.58 3.19
C GLY A 190 -4.39 -26.25 2.68
N VAL A 191 -4.54 -25.92 1.39
CA VAL A 191 -4.03 -24.69 0.79
C VAL A 191 -5.19 -23.80 0.37
N LYS A 192 -5.09 -22.48 0.62
CA LYS A 192 -6.09 -21.50 0.21
C LYS A 192 -5.43 -20.38 -0.60
N GLY A 193 -5.77 -20.29 -1.88
CA GLY A 193 -5.42 -19.19 -2.76
C GLY A 193 -6.59 -18.20 -2.88
N ARG A 194 -6.31 -16.89 -2.85
CA ARG A 194 -7.29 -15.85 -3.19
C ARG A 194 -6.63 -14.75 -4.01
N VAL A 195 -7.14 -14.51 -5.21
CA VAL A 195 -6.72 -13.36 -6.02
C VAL A 195 -7.12 -12.09 -5.27
N LEU A 196 -6.17 -11.16 -5.13
CA LEU A 196 -6.38 -9.91 -4.44
C LEU A 196 -7.18 -8.95 -5.32
N ASP A 197 -8.07 -8.18 -4.72
CA ASP A 197 -8.83 -7.12 -5.38
C ASP A 197 -8.00 -5.83 -5.46
N ILE A 198 -6.78 -5.97 -5.98
CA ILE A 198 -5.87 -4.88 -6.31
C ILE A 198 -5.30 -5.16 -7.70
N GLY A 199 -5.27 -4.13 -8.52
CA GLY A 199 -4.68 -4.23 -9.86
C GLY A 199 -3.15 -4.26 -9.79
N GLY A 200 -2.54 -4.87 -10.81
CA GLY A 200 -1.09 -4.83 -11.00
C GLY A 200 -0.34 -6.04 -10.47
N ALA A 201 0.94 -6.08 -10.81
CA ALA A 201 1.88 -7.11 -10.38
C ALA A 201 2.96 -6.48 -9.48
N ALA A 202 2.56 -5.89 -8.36
CA ALA A 202 3.50 -5.24 -7.44
C ALA A 202 4.55 -6.22 -6.90
N HIS A 203 5.72 -5.69 -6.52
CA HIS A 203 6.87 -6.49 -6.01
C HIS A 203 7.35 -7.60 -6.96
N SER A 204 7.29 -7.34 -8.26
CA SER A 204 7.75 -8.28 -9.29
C SER A 204 8.56 -7.57 -10.37
N ARG A 205 9.21 -8.36 -11.22
CA ARG A 205 9.91 -7.90 -12.43
C ARG A 205 8.99 -7.14 -13.39
N TRP A 206 7.68 -7.41 -13.38
CA TRP A 206 6.71 -6.69 -14.20
C TRP A 206 6.48 -5.25 -13.74
N ASN A 207 6.88 -4.90 -12.51
CA ASN A 207 6.84 -3.54 -11.99
C ASN A 207 8.16 -2.77 -12.16
N ALA A 208 9.14 -3.32 -12.90
CA ALA A 208 10.46 -2.69 -13.07
C ALA A 208 10.39 -1.30 -13.73
N LEU A 209 9.39 -1.07 -14.59
CA LEU A 209 9.15 0.27 -15.15
C LEU A 209 8.78 1.28 -14.05
N ALA A 210 7.89 0.91 -13.13
CA ALA A 210 7.52 1.78 -12.02
C ALA A 210 8.74 2.11 -11.15
N GLY A 211 9.62 1.14 -10.90
CA GLY A 211 10.88 1.35 -10.18
C GLY A 211 11.75 2.43 -10.83
N ARG A 212 11.99 2.34 -12.15
CA ARG A 212 12.78 3.35 -12.88
C ARG A 212 12.15 4.74 -12.88
N ILE A 213 10.83 4.84 -12.96
CA ILE A 213 10.12 6.12 -12.84
C ILE A 213 10.35 6.70 -11.44
N MET A 214 10.18 5.87 -10.41
CA MET A 214 10.32 6.29 -9.02
C MET A 214 11.76 6.67 -8.63
N GLU A 215 12.78 6.05 -9.21
CA GLU A 215 14.18 6.52 -9.04
C GLU A 215 14.33 8.00 -9.38
N GLY A 216 13.68 8.47 -10.45
CA GLY A 216 13.69 9.88 -10.85
C GLY A 216 12.91 10.78 -9.90
N VAL A 217 11.80 10.29 -9.34
CA VAL A 217 10.94 11.03 -8.38
C VAL A 217 11.63 11.18 -7.03
N LEU A 218 12.34 10.15 -6.59
CA LEU A 218 12.94 10.07 -5.25
C LEU A 218 14.36 10.63 -5.17
N LYS A 219 15.00 10.96 -6.30
CA LYS A 219 16.41 11.39 -6.37
C LYS A 219 16.79 12.57 -5.47
N ASP A 220 15.82 13.44 -5.17
CA ASP A 220 16.02 14.69 -4.42
C ASP A 220 15.50 14.58 -2.97
N ILE A 221 15.16 13.38 -2.50
CA ILE A 221 14.72 13.15 -1.11
C ILE A 221 15.92 12.77 -0.27
N GLU A 222 16.28 13.63 0.67
CA GLU A 222 17.26 13.33 1.71
C GLU A 222 16.56 12.59 2.86
N ILE A 223 17.04 11.41 3.22
CA ILE A 223 16.58 10.59 4.37
C ILE A 223 17.65 10.66 5.47
#